data_AF-A0A662SVU5-F1
#
_entry.id   AF-A0A662SVU5-F1
#
_cell.length_a   1.000
_cell.length_b   1.000
_cell.length_c   1.000
_cell.angle_alpha   90.00
_cell.angle_beta   90.00
_cell.angle_gamma   90.00
#
_symmetry.space_group_name_H-M   'P 1'
#
loop_
_entity.id
_entity.type
_entity.pdbx_description
1 polymer ?
#
loop_
_entity_poly.entity_id
_entity_poly.type
_entity_poly.pdbx_seq_one_letter_code
_entity_poly.pdbx_strand_id
1 'polypeptide(L)'
;MIELPVVEGCSMFILSFSSLKGGVGKTTLAVHTALALREQLDGKEFVCILDASGGPGCSATYLMAEEHLELFKRGSAEARALIDVISGDLPAEEWHSCIYPTRFRGVVVMPMQNPEKPLSKRQVAARRRLGTLADIGVVLIKELWNRVSFLIIDPPAYSLHENLVFMAMAHTIVPVVSEEWPMESMLAAAHVAEYASRVRRGGKTPSVAGFVYNRYKGLKSPLGRLYADLAAEKLRLKCIARVPEDPILTYVWRRGKTLFDYRFNTPAKKAFRAVADWVLKMKAGEGGGEV
;
A
#
# COMPACT_ATOMS: atom_id res chain seq x y z
N MET A 1 16.96 1.48 -15.01
CA MET A 1 17.01 1.55 -13.53
C MET A 1 17.13 3.01 -13.14
N ILE A 2 16.49 3.44 -12.06
CA ILE A 2 16.54 4.83 -11.59
C ILE A 2 17.43 4.93 -10.35
N GLU A 3 18.34 5.89 -10.33
CA GLU A 3 19.06 6.25 -9.11
C GLU A 3 18.21 7.27 -8.35
N LEU A 4 17.68 6.88 -7.19
CA LEU A 4 16.93 7.79 -6.33
C LEU A 4 17.90 8.73 -5.62
N PRO A 5 17.79 10.06 -5.80
CA PRO A 5 18.67 11.00 -5.12
C PRO A 5 18.49 10.92 -3.60
N VAL A 6 19.58 11.09 -2.87
CA VAL A 6 19.49 11.33 -1.42
C VAL A 6 18.98 12.75 -1.22
N VAL A 7 17.88 12.88 -0.48
CA VAL A 7 17.27 14.16 -0.10
C VAL A 7 17.57 14.38 1.37
N GLU A 8 18.52 15.29 1.66
CA GLU A 8 18.85 15.65 3.04
C GLU A 8 17.62 16.16 3.80
N GLY A 9 17.45 15.70 5.05
CA GLY A 9 16.30 16.04 5.89
C GLY A 9 14.99 15.31 5.55
N CYS A 10 14.97 14.45 4.52
CA CYS A 10 13.78 13.67 4.16
C CYS A 10 13.57 12.49 5.10
N SER A 11 12.67 12.63 6.08
CA SER A 11 12.18 11.46 6.84
C SER A 11 11.17 10.67 6.02
N MET A 12 11.36 9.35 5.94
CA MET A 12 10.43 8.47 5.24
C MET A 12 9.20 8.19 6.13
N PHE A 13 8.00 8.40 5.58
CA PHE A 13 6.74 8.00 6.21
C PHE A 13 6.23 6.69 5.61
N ILE A 14 5.99 5.67 6.44
CA ILE A 14 5.56 4.34 5.98
C ILE A 14 4.06 4.16 6.25
N LEU A 15 3.30 3.90 5.19
CA LEU A 15 1.86 3.70 5.22
C LEU A 15 1.51 2.31 4.65
N SER A 16 0.60 1.58 5.30
CA SER A 16 0.07 0.31 4.79
C SER A 16 -1.45 0.33 4.68
N PHE A 17 -1.99 -0.17 3.56
CA PHE A 17 -3.42 -0.42 3.39
C PHE A 17 -3.75 -1.88 3.68
N SER A 18 -3.81 -2.26 4.96
CA SER A 18 -3.90 -3.67 5.37
C SER A 18 -5.34 -4.16 5.57
N SER A 19 -5.63 -5.36 5.05
CA SER A 19 -6.88 -6.07 5.25
C SER A 19 -6.73 -7.53 4.83
N LEU A 20 -7.22 -8.47 5.66
CA LEU A 20 -7.21 -9.90 5.34
C LEU A 20 -8.22 -10.27 4.25
N LYS A 21 -9.21 -9.41 3.96
CA LYS A 21 -10.22 -9.65 2.91
C LYS A 21 -9.70 -9.21 1.53
N GLY A 22 -9.93 -10.05 0.52
CA GLY A 22 -9.73 -9.74 -0.89
C GLY A 22 -10.80 -8.79 -1.43
N GLY A 23 -10.48 -8.02 -2.47
CA GLY A 23 -11.47 -7.19 -3.16
C GLY A 23 -11.95 -5.92 -2.42
N VAL A 24 -11.42 -5.62 -1.23
CA VAL A 24 -11.74 -4.38 -0.48
C VAL A 24 -11.09 -3.11 -1.04
N GLY A 25 -10.22 -3.26 -2.05
CA GLY A 25 -9.56 -2.15 -2.75
C GLY A 25 -8.26 -1.63 -2.12
N LYS A 26 -7.48 -2.49 -1.44
CA LYS A 26 -6.14 -2.18 -0.92
C LYS A 26 -5.25 -1.54 -1.99
N THR A 27 -5.01 -2.26 -3.09
CA THR A 27 -4.18 -1.78 -4.21
C THR A 27 -4.70 -0.49 -4.82
N THR A 28 -6.02 -0.39 -4.97
CA THR A 28 -6.66 0.83 -5.46
C THR A 28 -6.33 2.03 -4.58
N LEU A 29 -6.45 1.88 -3.27
CA LEU A 29 -6.11 2.93 -2.30
C LEU A 29 -4.61 3.22 -2.28
N ALA A 30 -3.76 2.19 -2.27
CA ALA A 30 -2.30 2.35 -2.29
C ALA A 30 -1.86 3.17 -3.51
N VAL A 31 -2.28 2.76 -4.70
CA VAL A 31 -1.96 3.44 -5.96
C VAL A 31 -2.50 4.87 -5.99
N HIS A 32 -3.79 5.06 -5.72
CA HIS A 32 -4.39 6.38 -5.89
C HIS A 32 -3.99 7.36 -4.78
N THR A 33 -3.69 6.88 -3.57
CA THR A 33 -3.12 7.71 -2.50
C THR A 33 -1.69 8.11 -2.84
N ALA A 34 -0.86 7.19 -3.37
CA ALA A 34 0.49 7.53 -3.80
C ALA A 34 0.50 8.61 -4.90
N LEU A 35 -0.39 8.50 -5.88
CA LEU A 35 -0.55 9.50 -6.94
C LEU A 35 -1.10 10.82 -6.42
N ALA A 36 -2.06 10.79 -5.50
CA ALA A 36 -2.59 11.99 -4.85
C ALA A 36 -1.53 12.71 -4.01
N LEU A 37 -0.76 11.97 -3.21
CA LEU A 37 0.39 12.51 -2.46
C LEU A 37 1.33 13.19 -3.44
N ARG A 38 1.70 12.50 -4.53
CA ARG A 38 2.64 13.06 -5.51
C ARG A 38 2.17 14.39 -6.11
N GLU A 39 0.88 14.56 -6.42
CA GLU A 39 0.32 15.83 -6.90
C GLU A 39 0.50 16.99 -5.90
N GLN A 40 0.65 16.69 -4.61
CA GLN A 40 0.73 17.65 -3.51
C GLN A 40 2.16 17.94 -3.03
N LEU A 41 3.17 17.20 -3.51
CA LEU A 41 4.57 17.41 -3.15
C LEU A 41 5.28 18.36 -4.12
N ASP A 42 6.25 19.12 -3.62
CA ASP A 42 7.04 20.15 -4.33
C ASP A 42 7.97 19.62 -5.44
N GLY A 43 7.80 18.37 -5.84
CA GLY A 43 8.43 17.80 -7.03
C GLY A 43 9.85 17.25 -6.86
N LYS A 44 10.48 17.51 -5.71
CA LYS A 44 11.79 16.95 -5.33
C LYS A 44 11.68 15.59 -4.62
N GLU A 45 10.50 15.30 -4.08
CA GLU A 45 10.23 14.14 -3.25
C GLU A 45 9.71 12.96 -4.09
N PHE A 46 10.09 11.75 -3.68
CA PHE A 46 9.63 10.51 -4.29
C PHE A 46 8.64 9.78 -3.40
N VAL A 47 7.66 9.13 -4.04
CA VAL A 47 6.73 8.19 -3.41
C VAL A 47 7.04 6.80 -3.94
N CYS A 48 7.33 5.84 -3.06
CA CYS A 48 7.54 4.45 -3.41
C CYS A 48 6.30 3.61 -3.07
N ILE A 49 5.86 2.78 -4.01
CA ILE A 49 4.82 1.77 -3.76
C ILE A 49 5.50 0.40 -3.68
N LEU A 50 5.39 -0.29 -2.54
CA LEU A 50 5.75 -1.70 -2.40
C LEU A 50 4.55 -2.56 -2.79
N ASP A 51 4.61 -3.20 -3.96
CA ASP A 51 3.57 -4.13 -4.43
C ASP A 51 3.82 -5.52 -3.84
N ALA A 52 3.40 -5.72 -2.60
CA ALA A 52 3.55 -6.98 -1.86
C ALA A 52 2.46 -8.01 -2.17
N SER A 53 1.48 -7.66 -3.01
CA SER A 53 0.31 -8.50 -3.25
C SER A 53 0.63 -9.87 -3.89
N GLY A 54 1.73 -9.95 -4.64
CA GLY A 54 2.38 -11.18 -5.09
C GLY A 54 1.44 -12.26 -5.67
N GLY A 55 0.35 -11.86 -6.32
CA GLY A 55 -0.59 -12.76 -6.98
C GLY A 55 -0.95 -12.25 -8.37
N PRO A 56 -1.72 -13.01 -9.16
CA PRO A 56 -2.30 -12.49 -10.40
C PRO A 56 -3.12 -11.24 -10.06
N GLY A 57 -2.70 -10.09 -10.60
CA GLY A 57 -3.26 -8.79 -10.22
C GLY A 57 -2.35 -7.87 -9.40
N CYS A 58 -1.02 -8.01 -9.49
CA CYS A 58 0.00 -7.04 -9.03
C CYS A 58 -0.21 -5.65 -9.69
N SER A 59 -1.29 -4.98 -9.29
CA SER A 59 -1.88 -3.88 -10.05
C SER A 59 -1.07 -2.59 -9.92
N ALA A 60 -0.23 -2.48 -8.87
CA ALA A 60 0.73 -1.41 -8.74
C ALA A 60 1.95 -1.62 -9.67
N THR A 61 2.39 -2.86 -9.88
CA THR A 61 3.45 -3.21 -10.84
C THR A 61 3.10 -2.77 -12.27
N TYR A 62 1.83 -2.83 -12.66
CA TYR A 62 1.37 -2.33 -13.97
C TYR A 62 1.43 -0.79 -14.13
N LEU A 63 1.85 -0.04 -13.10
CA LEU A 63 2.15 1.39 -13.22
C LEU A 63 3.54 1.67 -13.79
N MET A 64 4.43 0.67 -13.83
CA MET A 64 5.78 0.81 -14.37
C MET A 64 5.79 1.51 -15.72
N ALA A 65 6.87 2.24 -16.01
CA ALA A 65 7.14 2.69 -17.36
C ALA A 65 7.17 1.50 -18.33
N GLU A 66 6.73 1.72 -19.57
CA GLU A 66 6.44 0.65 -20.53
C GLU A 66 7.66 -0.24 -20.80
N GLU A 67 8.85 0.36 -20.94
CA GLU A 67 10.11 -0.37 -21.09
C GLU A 67 10.38 -1.38 -19.97
N HIS A 68 10.05 -1.04 -18.72
CA HIS A 68 10.26 -1.91 -17.57
C HIS A 68 9.19 -2.97 -17.46
N LEU A 69 7.94 -2.60 -17.74
CA LEU A 69 6.84 -3.56 -17.75
C LEU A 69 7.07 -4.66 -18.79
N GLU A 70 7.66 -4.33 -19.94
CA GLU A 70 8.06 -5.30 -20.96
C GLU A 70 9.14 -6.27 -20.49
N LEU A 71 10.07 -5.85 -19.62
CA LEU A 71 11.04 -6.76 -19.00
C LEU A 71 10.33 -7.85 -18.18
N PHE A 72 9.31 -7.46 -17.42
CA PHE A 72 8.51 -8.38 -16.61
C PHE A 72 7.71 -9.34 -17.48
N LYS A 73 7.00 -8.84 -18.49
CA LYS A 73 6.20 -9.63 -19.45
C LYS A 73 7.00 -10.66 -20.23
N ARG A 74 8.19 -10.28 -20.69
CA ARG A 74 9.08 -11.21 -21.43
C ARG A 74 9.77 -12.21 -20.52
N GLY A 75 9.60 -12.06 -19.21
CA GLY A 75 10.30 -12.84 -18.23
C GLY A 75 11.82 -12.67 -18.32
N SER A 76 12.32 -11.46 -18.60
CA SER A 76 13.75 -11.18 -18.68
C SER A 76 14.46 -11.54 -17.36
N ALA A 77 15.73 -11.94 -17.43
CA ALA A 77 16.59 -12.09 -16.26
C ALA A 77 16.87 -10.75 -15.56
N GLU A 78 16.71 -9.64 -16.28
CA GLU A 78 16.84 -8.27 -15.77
C GLU A 78 15.62 -7.79 -14.97
N ALA A 79 14.49 -8.50 -15.07
CA ALA A 79 13.30 -8.18 -14.28
C ALA A 79 13.47 -8.68 -12.84
N ARG A 80 14.16 -7.87 -12.03
CA ARG A 80 14.42 -8.11 -10.60
C ARG A 80 13.24 -7.69 -9.74
N ALA A 81 12.89 -8.50 -8.75
CA ALA A 81 11.86 -8.19 -7.76
C ALA A 81 12.39 -8.42 -6.34
N LEU A 82 11.71 -7.87 -5.34
CA LEU A 82 12.18 -7.96 -3.96
C LEU A 82 12.32 -9.42 -3.48
N ILE A 83 11.48 -10.34 -3.99
CA ILE A 83 11.59 -11.76 -3.70
C ILE A 83 12.93 -12.37 -4.09
N ASP A 84 13.63 -11.83 -5.09
CA ASP A 84 14.96 -12.29 -5.48
C ASP A 84 16.00 -11.96 -4.40
N VAL A 85 15.87 -10.79 -3.77
CA VAL A 85 16.71 -10.41 -2.61
C VAL A 85 16.38 -11.30 -1.42
N ILE A 86 15.09 -11.48 -1.12
CA ILE A 86 14.62 -12.25 0.05
C ILE A 86 14.99 -13.73 -0.08
N SER A 87 14.92 -14.29 -1.29
CA SER A 87 15.34 -15.66 -1.54
C SER A 87 16.86 -15.81 -1.52
N GLY A 88 17.62 -14.73 -1.68
CA GLY A 88 19.07 -14.73 -1.88
C GLY A 88 19.48 -15.15 -3.29
N ASP A 89 18.60 -14.95 -4.26
CA ASP A 89 18.89 -15.06 -5.71
C ASP A 89 19.49 -13.74 -6.25
N LEU A 90 19.33 -12.64 -5.51
CA LEU A 90 19.98 -11.35 -5.73
C LEU A 90 20.71 -10.92 -4.43
N PRO A 91 21.95 -10.40 -4.52
CA PRO A 91 22.66 -9.88 -3.35
C PRO A 91 21.91 -8.70 -2.70
N ALA A 92 22.05 -8.54 -1.38
CA ALA A 92 21.32 -7.51 -0.63
C ALA A 92 21.72 -6.09 -1.06
N GLU A 93 22.97 -5.90 -1.47
CA GLU A 93 23.52 -4.66 -2.01
C GLU A 93 22.89 -4.25 -3.36
N GLU A 94 22.34 -5.19 -4.11
CA GLU A 94 21.69 -4.95 -5.41
C GLU A 94 20.17 -4.70 -5.29
N TRP A 95 19.62 -4.57 -4.07
CA TRP A 95 18.19 -4.36 -3.84
C TRP A 95 17.60 -3.16 -4.60
N HIS A 96 18.40 -2.12 -4.83
CA HIS A 96 17.99 -0.90 -5.53
C HIS A 96 17.59 -1.18 -6.99
N SER A 97 18.10 -2.25 -7.59
CA SER A 97 17.68 -2.73 -8.92
C SER A 97 16.24 -3.22 -8.96
N CYS A 98 15.61 -3.47 -7.80
CA CYS A 98 14.20 -3.79 -7.67
C CYS A 98 13.29 -2.55 -7.67
N ILE A 99 13.82 -1.33 -7.83
CA ILE A 99 13.02 -0.09 -7.90
C ILE A 99 12.86 0.35 -9.35
N TYR A 100 11.60 0.47 -9.77
CA TYR A 100 11.26 0.85 -11.14
C TYR A 100 10.51 2.18 -11.16
N PRO A 101 10.86 3.09 -12.09
CA PRO A 101 10.05 4.27 -12.33
C PRO A 101 8.68 3.85 -12.86
N THR A 102 7.64 4.53 -12.38
CA THR A 102 6.32 4.45 -13.00
C THR A 102 6.22 5.46 -14.13
N ARG A 103 5.14 5.38 -14.92
CA ARG A 103 4.79 6.43 -15.89
C ARG A 103 4.45 7.79 -15.24
N PHE A 104 4.34 7.85 -13.90
CA PHE A 104 4.09 9.08 -13.16
C PHE A 104 5.40 9.59 -12.54
N ARG A 105 5.80 10.79 -12.95
CA ARG A 105 7.05 11.41 -12.46
C ARG A 105 7.06 11.51 -10.92
N GLY A 106 8.12 11.02 -10.30
CA GLY A 106 8.30 11.04 -8.84
C GLY A 106 7.52 9.95 -8.09
N VAL A 107 6.90 9.00 -8.81
CA VAL A 107 6.38 7.77 -8.22
C VAL A 107 7.15 6.59 -8.76
N VAL A 108 7.64 5.75 -7.85
CA VAL A 108 8.35 4.51 -8.16
C VAL A 108 7.59 3.32 -7.57
N VAL A 109 7.81 2.15 -8.15
CA VAL A 109 7.24 0.90 -7.67
C VAL A 109 8.33 -0.11 -7.43
N MET A 110 8.18 -0.85 -6.33
CA MET A 110 9.00 -1.98 -5.98
C MET A 110 8.12 -3.23 -6.01
N PRO A 111 8.20 -4.07 -7.06
CA PRO A 111 7.45 -5.31 -7.13
C PRO A 111 8.00 -6.31 -6.13
N MET A 112 7.14 -6.95 -5.35
CA MET A 112 7.56 -8.08 -4.52
C MET A 112 7.95 -9.28 -5.37
N GLN A 113 7.28 -9.52 -6.49
CA GLN A 113 7.61 -10.61 -7.41
C GLN A 113 7.27 -10.21 -8.85
N ASN A 114 7.79 -10.97 -9.81
CA ASN A 114 7.32 -10.88 -11.19
C ASN A 114 5.96 -11.61 -11.33
N PRO A 115 4.86 -10.92 -11.69
CA PRO A 115 3.54 -11.55 -11.81
C PRO A 115 3.44 -12.57 -12.95
N GLU A 116 4.33 -12.47 -13.95
CA GLU A 116 4.32 -13.29 -15.17
C GLU A 116 5.17 -14.56 -15.01
N LYS A 117 5.91 -14.70 -13.90
CA LYS A 117 6.75 -15.86 -13.61
C LYS A 117 6.25 -16.63 -12.38
N PRO A 118 6.12 -17.97 -12.46
CA PRO A 118 5.96 -18.80 -11.29
C PRO A 118 7.14 -18.64 -10.33
N LEU A 119 6.88 -18.63 -9.03
CA LEU A 119 7.95 -18.61 -8.02
C LEU A 119 8.73 -19.93 -8.03
N SER A 120 10.05 -19.84 -7.91
CA SER A 120 10.92 -21.00 -7.69
C SER A 120 10.64 -21.63 -6.32
N LYS A 121 11.04 -22.90 -6.10
CA LYS A 121 10.92 -23.55 -4.78
C LYS A 121 11.60 -22.74 -3.68
N ARG A 122 12.75 -22.11 -3.98
CA ARG A 122 13.50 -21.27 -3.05
C ARG A 122 12.73 -20.00 -2.71
N GLN A 123 12.16 -19.33 -3.71
CA GLN A 123 11.32 -18.15 -3.51
C GLN A 123 10.03 -18.48 -2.74
N VAL A 124 9.40 -19.62 -3.00
CA VAL A 124 8.25 -20.09 -2.20
C VAL A 124 8.65 -20.35 -0.74
N ALA A 125 9.80 -20.99 -0.51
CA ALA A 125 10.31 -21.22 0.84
C ALA A 125 10.64 -19.91 1.56
N ALA A 126 11.28 -18.96 0.88
CA ALA A 126 11.57 -17.63 1.40
C ALA A 126 10.28 -16.87 1.74
N ARG A 127 9.27 -16.93 0.86
CA ARG A 127 7.94 -16.35 1.08
C ARG A 127 7.15 -17.03 2.21
N ARG A 128 7.43 -18.28 2.55
CA ARG A 128 6.82 -18.93 3.74
C ARG A 128 7.53 -18.55 5.03
N ARG A 129 8.81 -18.17 4.95
CA ARG A 129 9.63 -17.74 6.08
C ARG A 129 9.48 -16.26 6.40
N LEU A 130 8.43 -15.60 5.91
CA LEU A 130 8.21 -14.16 6.11
C LEU A 130 8.09 -13.71 7.59
N GLY A 131 8.13 -14.64 8.56
CA GLY A 131 8.40 -14.31 9.96
C GLY A 131 9.79 -13.72 10.23
N THR A 132 10.78 -13.90 9.35
CA THR A 132 12.11 -13.28 9.45
C THR A 132 12.19 -11.88 8.82
N LEU A 133 11.08 -11.35 8.27
CA LEU A 133 11.04 -10.06 7.58
C LEU A 133 11.20 -8.80 8.45
N ALA A 134 11.45 -8.95 9.75
CA ALA A 134 12.08 -7.84 10.48
C ALA A 134 13.30 -7.30 9.70
N ASP A 135 14.01 -8.18 9.01
CA ASP A 135 15.15 -7.84 8.14
C ASP A 135 14.75 -7.11 6.85
N ILE A 136 13.62 -7.43 6.20
CA ILE A 136 13.11 -6.60 5.08
C ILE A 136 12.80 -5.20 5.57
N GLY A 137 12.18 -5.08 6.74
CA GLY A 137 11.90 -3.77 7.30
C GLY A 137 13.16 -2.99 7.55
N VAL A 138 14.19 -3.62 8.10
CA VAL A 138 15.50 -3.01 8.29
C VAL A 138 16.15 -2.63 6.95
N VAL A 139 16.12 -3.49 5.93
CA VAL A 139 16.70 -3.23 4.60
C VAL A 139 15.94 -2.11 3.89
N LEU A 140 14.62 -2.21 3.80
CA LEU A 140 13.77 -1.17 3.20
C LEU A 140 13.94 0.16 3.92
N ILE A 141 13.91 0.16 5.26
CA ILE A 141 14.09 1.37 6.05
C ILE A 141 15.47 1.94 5.79
N LYS A 142 16.55 1.17 6.02
CA LYS A 142 17.93 1.65 5.90
C LYS A 142 18.21 2.26 4.53
N GLU A 143 17.71 1.61 3.48
CA GLU A 143 18.15 1.92 2.13
C GLU A 143 17.22 2.90 1.39
N LEU A 144 15.92 2.93 1.72
CA LEU A 144 15.00 3.98 1.27
C LEU A 144 15.02 5.21 2.17
N TRP A 145 15.65 5.13 3.35
CA TRP A 145 15.83 6.26 4.25
C TRP A 145 16.45 7.44 3.50
N ASN A 146 15.88 8.63 3.64
CA ASN A 146 16.30 9.84 2.94
C ASN A 146 16.22 9.81 1.40
N ARG A 147 15.68 8.75 0.77
CA ARG A 147 15.51 8.68 -0.70
C ARG A 147 14.06 8.85 -1.13
N VAL A 148 13.13 8.48 -0.27
CA VAL A 148 11.69 8.63 -0.51
C VAL A 148 11.02 9.25 0.69
N SER A 149 10.02 10.08 0.41
CA SER A 149 9.24 10.76 1.44
C SER A 149 8.13 9.88 1.98
N PHE A 150 7.65 8.96 1.13
CA PHE A 150 6.58 8.03 1.45
C PHE A 150 6.89 6.64 0.90
N LEU A 151 6.70 5.63 1.74
CA LEU A 151 6.63 4.22 1.35
C LEU A 151 5.20 3.74 1.58
N ILE A 152 4.49 3.45 0.49
CA ILE A 152 3.11 2.95 0.50
C ILE A 152 3.13 1.44 0.24
N ILE A 153 2.67 0.66 1.21
CA ILE A 153 2.64 -0.79 1.14
C ILE A 153 1.27 -1.25 0.67
N ASP A 154 1.24 -2.04 -0.41
CA ASP A 154 0.07 -2.80 -0.87
C ASP A 154 0.21 -4.28 -0.49
N PRO A 155 -0.25 -4.68 0.71
CA PRO A 155 -0.05 -6.04 1.21
C PRO A 155 -0.99 -7.04 0.54
N PRO A 156 -0.64 -8.34 0.52
CA PRO A 156 -1.51 -9.36 -0.04
C PRO A 156 -2.79 -9.53 0.76
N ALA A 157 -3.85 -9.94 0.06
CA ALA A 157 -5.04 -10.47 0.71
C ALA A 157 -4.74 -11.85 1.33
N TYR A 158 -5.48 -12.22 2.37
CA TYR A 158 -5.45 -13.55 2.98
C TYR A 158 -4.11 -14.03 3.56
N SER A 159 -3.07 -13.19 3.60
CA SER A 159 -1.78 -13.51 4.21
C SER A 159 -1.64 -12.82 5.57
N LEU A 160 -2.01 -13.52 6.65
CA LEU A 160 -1.96 -12.98 8.01
C LEU A 160 -0.54 -12.55 8.41
N HIS A 161 0.46 -13.41 8.18
CA HIS A 161 1.84 -13.15 8.58
C HIS A 161 2.42 -11.91 7.88
N GLU A 162 2.18 -11.77 6.57
CA GLU A 162 2.66 -10.61 5.82
C GLU A 162 2.01 -9.31 6.30
N ASN A 163 0.69 -9.33 6.49
CA ASN A 163 -0.02 -8.15 7.00
C ASN A 163 0.50 -7.75 8.38
N LEU A 164 0.80 -8.70 9.28
CA LEU A 164 1.35 -8.42 10.60
C LEU A 164 2.73 -7.75 10.55
N VAL A 165 3.62 -8.22 9.67
CA VAL A 165 4.94 -7.60 9.47
C VAL A 165 4.78 -6.16 8.99
N PHE A 166 4.00 -5.93 7.93
CA PHE A 166 3.83 -4.60 7.37
C PHE A 166 3.19 -3.63 8.36
N MET A 167 2.23 -4.11 9.16
CA MET A 167 1.61 -3.31 10.20
C MET A 167 2.56 -2.96 11.34
N ALA A 168 3.53 -3.83 11.67
CA ALA A 168 4.55 -3.54 12.67
C ALA A 168 5.54 -2.45 12.22
N MET A 169 5.61 -2.18 10.92
CA MET A 169 6.53 -1.22 10.31
C MET A 169 5.87 0.10 9.89
N ALA A 170 4.54 0.13 9.79
CA ALA A 170 3.81 1.21 9.11
C ALA A 170 2.65 1.75 9.95
N HIS A 171 2.28 3.00 9.68
CA HIS A 171 0.95 3.49 10.01
C HIS A 171 -0.06 2.75 9.13
N THR A 172 -1.08 2.15 9.75
CA THR A 172 -2.01 1.27 9.02
C THR A 172 -3.36 1.95 8.82
N ILE A 173 -3.83 1.96 7.58
CA ILE A 173 -5.20 2.33 7.20
C ILE A 173 -5.94 1.07 6.79
N VAL A 174 -7.13 0.85 7.36
CA VAL A 174 -7.95 -0.32 7.04
C VAL A 174 -9.01 0.04 6.00
N PRO A 175 -9.00 -0.56 4.79
CA PRO A 175 -10.12 -0.44 3.86
C PRO A 175 -11.34 -1.26 4.30
N VAL A 176 -12.50 -0.64 4.21
CA VAL A 176 -13.82 -1.19 4.56
C VAL A 176 -14.75 -1.11 3.35
N VAL A 177 -15.68 -2.05 3.16
CA VAL A 177 -16.70 -2.02 2.09
C VAL A 177 -18.11 -2.31 2.63
N SER A 178 -19.16 -1.89 1.90
CA SER A 178 -20.58 -2.04 2.27
C SER A 178 -21.20 -3.36 1.79
N GLU A 179 -20.85 -4.49 2.41
CA GLU A 179 -21.46 -5.82 2.15
C GLU A 179 -21.55 -6.55 3.48
N GLU A 180 -22.64 -7.26 3.84
CA GLU A 180 -22.96 -7.88 5.17
C GLU A 180 -21.83 -8.58 5.96
N TRP A 181 -20.70 -8.89 5.33
CA TRP A 181 -19.48 -9.44 5.90
C TRP A 181 -18.39 -8.41 6.34
N PRO A 182 -18.58 -7.09 6.59
CA PRO A 182 -17.45 -6.22 6.91
C PRO A 182 -17.02 -6.41 8.36
N MET A 183 -17.89 -6.95 9.23
CA MET A 183 -17.59 -7.13 10.65
C MET A 183 -16.49 -8.14 10.87
N GLU A 184 -16.37 -9.19 10.06
CA GLU A 184 -15.26 -10.15 10.16
C GLU A 184 -13.93 -9.58 9.68
N SER A 185 -13.94 -8.75 8.64
CA SER A 185 -12.73 -8.05 8.19
C SER A 185 -12.29 -6.97 9.18
N MET A 186 -13.26 -6.32 9.83
CA MET A 186 -13.06 -5.37 10.92
C MET A 186 -12.58 -6.06 12.20
N LEU A 187 -13.16 -7.20 12.58
CA LEU A 187 -12.70 -8.06 13.67
C LEU A 187 -11.31 -8.62 13.37
N ALA A 188 -11.03 -9.01 12.14
CA ALA A 188 -9.70 -9.41 11.72
C ALA A 188 -8.70 -8.25 11.86
N ALA A 189 -9.07 -7.03 11.45
CA ALA A 189 -8.22 -5.85 11.65
C ALA A 189 -8.01 -5.52 13.14
N ALA A 190 -9.06 -5.64 13.97
CA ALA A 190 -8.98 -5.46 15.42
C ALA A 190 -8.12 -6.55 16.09
N HIS A 191 -8.30 -7.83 15.73
CA HIS A 191 -7.48 -8.95 16.18
C HIS A 191 -6.03 -8.80 15.74
N VAL A 192 -5.79 -8.26 14.55
CA VAL A 192 -4.44 -8.00 14.05
C VAL A 192 -3.82 -6.84 14.82
N ALA A 193 -4.56 -5.76 15.13
CA ALA A 193 -4.08 -4.69 16.02
C ALA A 193 -3.78 -5.21 17.44
N GLU A 194 -4.67 -6.04 17.99
CA GLU A 194 -4.52 -6.68 19.31
C GLU A 194 -3.32 -7.64 19.34
N TYR A 195 -3.21 -8.54 18.37
CA TYR A 195 -2.08 -9.47 18.24
C TYR A 195 -0.76 -8.72 18.10
N ALA A 196 -0.72 -7.70 17.24
CA ALA A 196 0.49 -6.95 16.99
C ALA A 196 0.91 -6.10 18.21
N SER A 197 -0.02 -5.78 19.12
CA SER A 197 0.28 -5.23 20.45
C SER A 197 0.87 -6.27 21.43
N ARG A 198 0.44 -7.53 21.35
CA ARG A 198 0.88 -8.64 22.23
C ARG A 198 2.25 -9.21 21.88
N VAL A 199 2.66 -9.17 20.61
CA VAL A 199 3.92 -9.78 20.14
C VAL A 199 5.17 -8.96 20.51
N ARG A 200 5.04 -7.71 21.00
CA ARG A 200 6.21 -6.86 21.31
C ARG A 200 6.49 -6.72 22.81
N ARG A 201 7.68 -7.18 23.21
CA ARG A 201 8.44 -6.62 24.35
C ARG A 201 9.28 -5.45 23.84
N GLY A 202 8.91 -4.20 24.16
CA GLY A 202 9.80 -3.03 24.04
C GLY A 202 9.87 -2.27 22.70
N GLY A 203 8.97 -2.51 21.72
CA GLY A 203 8.91 -1.73 20.47
C GLY A 203 7.61 -0.93 20.32
N LYS A 204 7.61 0.16 19.52
CA LYS A 204 6.43 1.01 19.24
C LYS A 204 5.21 0.17 18.83
N THR A 205 4.04 0.45 19.39
CA THR A 205 2.80 -0.24 19.04
C THR A 205 2.46 -0.02 17.57
N PRO A 206 2.10 -1.06 16.81
CA PRO A 206 1.49 -0.94 15.49
C PRO A 206 0.29 0.00 15.57
N SER A 207 0.35 1.16 14.93
CA SER A 207 -0.74 2.13 15.00
C SER A 207 -1.69 1.88 13.83
N VAL A 208 -2.86 1.30 14.12
CA VAL A 208 -3.99 1.43 13.20
C VAL A 208 -4.46 2.88 13.32
N ALA A 209 -4.17 3.66 12.29
CA ALA A 209 -4.32 5.10 12.32
C ALA A 209 -5.74 5.54 11.90
N GLY A 210 -6.48 4.67 11.22
CA GLY A 210 -7.89 4.85 10.91
C GLY A 210 -8.37 3.88 9.84
N PHE A 211 -9.56 4.15 9.30
CA PHE A 211 -10.12 3.35 8.22
C PHE A 211 -10.61 4.23 7.07
N VAL A 212 -10.65 3.66 5.86
CA VAL A 212 -11.28 4.26 4.69
C VAL A 212 -12.47 3.42 4.29
N TYR A 213 -13.64 4.04 4.23
CA TYR A 213 -14.84 3.39 3.74
C TYR A 213 -14.85 3.43 2.20
N ASN A 214 -14.44 2.33 1.59
CA ASN A 214 -14.34 2.17 0.16
C ASN A 214 -15.65 1.66 -0.47
N ARG A 215 -15.85 1.95 -1.76
CA ARG A 215 -17.08 1.65 -2.52
C ARG A 215 -18.35 2.15 -1.81
N TYR A 216 -18.26 3.34 -1.21
CA TYR A 216 -19.34 3.94 -0.46
C TYR A 216 -20.53 4.27 -1.37
N LYS A 217 -21.68 3.67 -1.09
CA LYS A 217 -22.92 3.89 -1.86
C LYS A 217 -23.72 5.13 -1.41
N GLY A 218 -23.23 5.90 -0.43
CA GLY A 218 -23.82 7.20 -0.09
C GLY A 218 -25.17 7.14 0.63
N LEU A 219 -25.91 8.25 0.52
CA LEU A 219 -27.30 8.39 0.99
C LEU A 219 -28.28 7.42 0.33
N LYS A 220 -27.91 6.86 -0.83
CA LYS A 220 -28.73 5.91 -1.60
C LYS A 220 -28.93 4.57 -0.90
N SER A 221 -28.17 4.31 0.17
CA SER A 221 -28.36 3.15 1.05
C SER A 221 -28.32 3.62 2.51
N PRO A 222 -29.47 3.66 3.22
CA PRO A 222 -29.52 3.89 4.66
C PRO A 222 -28.60 2.94 5.44
N LEU A 223 -28.51 1.69 4.98
CA LEU A 223 -27.60 0.67 5.52
C LEU A 223 -26.12 1.07 5.38
N GLY A 224 -25.72 1.61 4.23
CA GLY A 224 -24.32 2.04 4.01
C GLY A 224 -23.85 3.14 4.97
N ARG A 225 -24.75 4.06 5.38
CA ARG A 225 -24.47 5.05 6.42
C ARG A 225 -24.36 4.41 7.80
N LEU A 226 -25.35 3.61 8.16
CA LEU A 226 -25.37 2.87 9.42
C LEU A 226 -24.09 2.05 9.61
N TYR A 227 -23.59 1.38 8.57
CA TYR A 227 -22.36 0.60 8.65
C TYR A 227 -21.10 1.45 8.83
N ALA A 228 -21.03 2.65 8.24
CA ALA A 228 -19.86 3.52 8.42
C ALA A 228 -19.77 4.05 9.85
N ASP A 229 -20.90 4.43 10.41
CA ASP A 229 -20.99 4.96 11.77
C ASP A 229 -20.78 3.83 12.80
N LEU A 230 -21.39 2.66 12.57
CA LEU A 230 -21.18 1.45 13.38
C LEU A 230 -19.72 0.99 13.35
N ALA A 231 -19.04 1.09 12.20
CA ALA A 231 -17.62 0.75 12.09
C ALA A 231 -16.75 1.70 12.92
N ALA A 232 -17.01 3.00 12.85
CA ALA A 232 -16.29 3.99 13.65
C ALA A 232 -16.48 3.77 15.15
N GLU A 233 -17.73 3.53 15.57
CA GLU A 233 -18.08 3.26 16.97
C GLU A 233 -17.43 1.97 17.48
N LYS A 234 -17.60 0.84 16.76
CA LYS A 234 -17.10 -0.47 17.20
C LYS A 234 -15.58 -0.54 17.22
N LEU A 235 -14.91 0.08 16.24
CA LEU A 235 -13.46 0.01 16.13
C LEU A 235 -12.75 1.08 16.96
N ARG A 236 -13.48 2.11 17.41
CA ARG A 236 -12.88 3.33 18.00
C ARG A 236 -11.79 3.90 17.10
N LEU A 237 -12.02 3.82 15.79
CA LEU A 237 -11.11 4.30 14.75
C LEU A 237 -11.75 5.44 13.98
N LYS A 238 -10.91 6.40 13.59
CA LYS A 238 -11.33 7.52 12.75
C LYS A 238 -11.64 7.05 11.33
N CYS A 239 -12.81 7.46 10.82
CA CYS A 239 -13.10 7.37 9.39
C CYS A 239 -12.32 8.47 8.66
N ILE A 240 -11.27 8.11 7.94
CA ILE A 240 -10.38 9.06 7.25
C ILE A 240 -11.08 9.63 6.02
N ALA A 241 -11.67 8.76 5.21
CA ALA A 241 -12.37 9.14 3.99
C ALA A 241 -13.45 8.11 3.64
N ARG A 242 -14.41 8.55 2.82
CA ARG A 242 -15.41 7.70 2.17
C ARG A 242 -15.16 7.76 0.67
N VAL A 243 -14.60 6.71 0.09
CA VAL A 243 -14.37 6.61 -1.36
C VAL A 243 -15.63 6.04 -1.98
N PRO A 244 -16.37 6.81 -2.80
CA PRO A 244 -17.61 6.32 -3.40
C PRO A 244 -17.36 5.20 -4.40
N GLU A 245 -18.38 4.38 -4.61
CA GLU A 245 -18.40 3.49 -5.77
C GLU A 245 -18.42 4.35 -7.04
N ASP A 246 -17.37 4.20 -7.86
CA ASP A 246 -17.15 5.03 -9.04
C ASP A 246 -16.97 4.12 -10.28
N PRO A 247 -17.94 4.09 -11.21
CA PRO A 247 -17.82 3.33 -12.45
C PRO A 247 -16.61 3.74 -13.30
N ILE A 248 -16.19 5.00 -13.22
CA ILE A 248 -15.02 5.51 -13.95
C ILE A 248 -13.76 4.82 -13.43
N LEU A 249 -13.65 4.61 -12.12
CA LEU A 249 -12.52 3.91 -11.51
C LEU A 249 -12.37 2.48 -12.08
N THR A 250 -13.48 1.74 -12.18
CA THR A 250 -13.48 0.40 -12.81
C THR A 250 -13.12 0.47 -14.30
N TYR A 251 -13.65 1.48 -15.01
CA TYR A 251 -13.40 1.69 -16.44
C TYR A 251 -11.92 1.97 -16.75
N VAL A 252 -11.25 2.80 -15.94
CA VAL A 252 -9.83 3.15 -16.14
C VAL A 252 -8.91 1.98 -15.78
N TRP A 253 -9.21 1.27 -14.69
CA TRP A 253 -8.43 0.10 -14.27
C TRP A 253 -8.38 -0.99 -15.34
N ARG A 254 -9.52 -1.28 -16.00
CA ARG A 254 -9.60 -2.25 -17.10
C ARG A 254 -8.70 -1.89 -18.30
N ARG A 255 -8.22 -0.65 -18.40
CA ARG A 255 -7.32 -0.16 -19.44
C ARG A 255 -5.88 -0.01 -18.95
N GLY A 256 -5.55 -0.51 -17.77
CA GLY A 256 -4.27 -0.26 -17.11
C GLY A 256 -4.05 1.22 -16.78
N LYS A 257 -5.12 2.00 -16.65
CA LYS A 257 -5.12 3.43 -16.33
C LYS A 257 -5.65 3.67 -14.90
N THR A 258 -5.38 4.86 -14.38
CA THR A 258 -5.78 5.36 -13.07
C THR A 258 -6.64 6.61 -13.26
N LEU A 259 -7.31 7.09 -12.21
CA LEU A 259 -8.03 8.38 -12.26
C LEU A 259 -7.08 9.59 -12.43
N PHE A 260 -5.77 9.39 -12.25
CA PHE A 260 -4.75 10.43 -12.40
C PHE A 260 -4.18 10.49 -13.82
N ASP A 261 -4.39 9.47 -14.65
CA ASP A 261 -4.12 9.56 -16.10
C ASP A 261 -5.08 10.53 -16.80
N TYR A 262 -6.22 10.83 -16.18
CA TYR A 262 -7.26 11.68 -16.74
C TYR A 262 -7.45 12.95 -15.90
N ARG A 263 -7.93 14.01 -16.56
CA ARG A 263 -8.30 15.27 -15.89
C ARG A 263 -9.67 15.23 -15.20
N PHE A 264 -10.33 14.07 -15.16
CA PHE A 264 -11.63 13.93 -14.50
C PHE A 264 -11.52 14.22 -13.00
N ASN A 265 -12.30 15.18 -12.53
CA ASN A 265 -12.41 15.48 -11.11
C ASN A 265 -13.57 14.68 -10.51
N THR A 266 -13.39 13.37 -10.37
CA THR A 266 -14.45 12.49 -9.84
C THR A 266 -14.55 12.56 -8.32
N PRO A 267 -15.71 12.22 -7.73
CA PRO A 267 -15.84 12.07 -6.28
C PRO A 267 -14.80 11.11 -5.67
N ALA A 268 -14.44 10.03 -6.35
CA ALA A 268 -13.38 9.12 -5.89
C ALA A 268 -12.00 9.78 -5.90
N LYS A 269 -11.65 10.54 -6.96
CA LYS A 269 -10.38 11.30 -7.00
C LYS A 269 -10.27 12.30 -5.84
N LYS A 270 -11.37 13.00 -5.51
CA LYS A 270 -11.42 13.88 -4.33
C LYS A 270 -11.21 13.12 -3.03
N ALA A 271 -11.83 11.94 -2.89
CA ALA A 271 -11.66 11.11 -1.71
C ALA A 271 -10.21 10.60 -1.55
N PHE A 272 -9.53 10.22 -2.63
CA PHE A 272 -8.12 9.84 -2.58
C PHE A 272 -7.20 11.01 -2.19
N ARG A 273 -7.50 12.23 -2.67
CA ARG A 273 -6.80 13.45 -2.20
C ARG A 273 -7.02 13.71 -0.71
N ALA A 274 -8.24 13.50 -0.20
CA ALA A 274 -8.50 13.62 1.23
C ALA A 274 -7.71 12.60 2.07
N VAL A 275 -7.50 11.37 1.56
CA VAL A 275 -6.60 10.40 2.22
C VAL A 275 -5.16 10.90 2.20
N ALA A 276 -4.68 11.43 1.07
CA ALA A 276 -3.33 12.00 0.96
C ALA A 276 -3.12 13.20 1.89
N ASP A 277 -4.06 14.14 1.96
CA ASP A 277 -4.05 15.28 2.88
C ASP A 277 -3.91 14.83 4.34
N TRP A 278 -4.65 13.78 4.70
CA TRP A 278 -4.58 13.22 6.04
C TRP A 278 -3.24 12.55 6.33
N VAL A 279 -2.66 11.84 5.36
CA VAL A 279 -1.31 11.25 5.46
C VAL A 279 -0.24 12.33 5.61
N LEU A 280 -0.35 13.45 4.89
CA LEU A 280 0.54 14.60 5.03
C LEU A 280 0.48 15.20 6.44
N LYS A 281 -0.75 15.40 6.97
CA LYS A 281 -0.95 15.87 8.35
C LYS A 281 -0.36 14.91 9.37
N MET A 282 -0.51 13.60 9.17
CA MET A 282 0.13 12.60 10.02
C MET A 282 1.65 12.70 10.00
N LYS A 283 2.25 12.85 8.81
CA LYS A 283 3.70 13.02 8.67
C LYS A 283 4.19 14.28 9.39
N ALA A 284 3.41 15.36 9.35
CA ALA A 284 3.71 16.62 10.06
C ALA A 284 3.46 16.56 11.58
N GLY A 285 2.87 15.47 12.11
CA GLY A 285 2.51 15.35 13.52
C GLY A 285 1.14 15.97 13.90
N GLU A 286 0.40 16.50 12.93
CA GLU A 286 -0.90 17.16 13.12
C GLU A 286 -2.10 16.20 13.10
N GLY A 287 -1.86 14.92 12.78
CA GLY A 287 -2.90 13.90 12.60
C GLY A 287 -3.45 13.27 13.89
N GLY A 288 -2.85 13.57 15.06
CA GLY A 288 -3.10 12.90 16.34
C GLY A 288 -4.20 13.50 17.23
N GLY A 289 -5.14 14.27 16.66
CA GLY A 289 -6.29 14.78 17.41
C GLY A 289 -7.15 13.63 17.94
N GLU A 290 -7.38 13.65 19.26
CA GLU A 290 -8.19 12.72 20.07
C GLU A 290 -9.51 12.31 19.38
N VAL A 291 -9.89 11.04 19.59
CA VAL A 291 -11.22 10.51 19.27
C VAL A 291 -12.21 10.96 20.34
#